data_AF-A0A194Q5K1-F1
#
_entry.id   AF-A0A194Q5K1-F1
#
_cell.length_a   1.000
_cell.length_b   1.000
_cell.length_c   1.000
_cell.angle_alpha   90.00
_cell.angle_beta   90.00
_cell.angle_gamma   90.00
#
_symmetry.space_group_name_H-M   'P 1'
#
loop_
_entity.id
_entity.type
_entity.pdbx_description
1 polymer ?
#
loop_
_entity_poly.entity_id
_entity_poly.type
_entity_poly.pdbx_seq_one_letter_code
_entity_poly.pdbx_strand_id
1 'polypeptide(L)'
;MTVFSNEVSNNTVDSELCKVLVKERHCVIEYAARDRWPHTERYSYDWDQKKCILIRWAEHCGAAPAGTNNFASETECSNECGGWA
;
A
#
# COMPACT_ATOMS: atom_id res chain seq x y z
N MET A 1 -30.55 -11.44 -27.06
CA MET A 1 -30.52 -10.79 -25.74
C MET A 1 -29.17 -11.11 -25.13
N THR A 2 -28.21 -10.20 -25.30
CA THR A 2 -26.84 -10.38 -24.81
C THR A 2 -26.83 -9.95 -23.34
N VAL A 3 -26.45 -10.88 -22.46
CA VAL A 3 -26.32 -10.60 -21.03
C VAL A 3 -25.00 -9.82 -20.86
N PHE A 4 -25.08 -8.56 -20.46
CA PHE A 4 -23.91 -7.81 -20.01
C PHE A 4 -23.49 -8.38 -18.66
N SER A 5 -22.38 -9.11 -18.63
CA SER A 5 -21.69 -9.43 -17.39
C SER A 5 -21.31 -8.12 -16.70
N ASN A 6 -21.96 -7.82 -15.58
CA ASN A 6 -21.48 -6.82 -14.63
C ASN A 6 -20.18 -7.36 -14.02
N GLU A 7 -19.04 -7.05 -14.62
CA GLU A 7 -17.76 -7.18 -13.95
C GLU A 7 -17.65 -6.03 -12.94
N VAL A 8 -18.15 -6.28 -11.72
CA VAL A 8 -17.72 -5.52 -10.56
C VAL A 8 -16.23 -5.86 -10.41
N SER A 9 -15.34 -4.97 -10.84
CA SER A 9 -13.91 -5.11 -10.58
C SER A 9 -13.75 -5.05 -9.06
N ASN A 10 -13.65 -6.23 -8.45
CA ASN A 10 -13.34 -6.34 -7.03
C ASN A 10 -11.90 -5.85 -6.87
N ASN A 11 -11.74 -4.54 -6.66
CA ASN A 11 -10.46 -3.83 -6.48
C ASN A 11 -9.76 -4.22 -5.16
N THR A 12 -10.10 -5.39 -4.62
CA THR A 12 -9.42 -5.96 -3.47
C THR A 12 -7.99 -6.24 -3.87
N VAL A 13 -7.05 -5.59 -3.20
CA VAL A 13 -5.63 -5.93 -3.31
C VAL A 13 -5.49 -7.44 -3.07
N ASP A 14 -4.76 -8.15 -3.94
CA ASP A 14 -4.48 -9.58 -3.72
C ASP A 14 -3.94 -9.74 -2.29
N SER A 15 -4.63 -10.54 -1.47
CA SER A 15 -4.28 -10.75 -0.07
C SER A 15 -2.82 -11.23 0.11
N GLU A 16 -2.23 -11.88 -0.90
CA GLU A 16 -0.82 -12.25 -0.90
C GLU A 16 0.12 -11.03 -0.92
N LEU A 17 -0.30 -9.90 -1.49
CA LEU A 17 0.47 -8.66 -1.46
C LEU A 17 0.47 -8.00 -0.07
N CYS A 18 -0.61 -8.16 0.70
CA CYS A 18 -0.65 -7.70 2.10
C CYS A 18 0.34 -8.48 3.00
N LYS A 19 0.78 -9.68 2.58
CA LYS A 19 1.76 -10.50 3.30
C LYS A 19 3.20 -10.04 3.12
N VAL A 20 3.46 -9.18 2.14
CA VAL A 20 4.80 -8.73 1.79
C VAL A 20 4.87 -7.23 1.99
N LEU A 21 5.90 -6.74 2.67
CA LEU A 21 6.18 -5.30 2.75
C LEU A 21 6.34 -4.69 1.34
N VAL A 22 6.27 -3.36 1.25
CA VAL A 22 6.50 -2.61 0.00
C VAL A 22 7.68 -3.18 -0.78
N LYS A 23 7.43 -3.57 -2.04
CA LYS A 23 8.42 -4.22 -2.91
C LYS A 23 9.55 -3.25 -3.27
N GLU A 24 9.20 -2.00 -3.53
CA GLU A 24 10.11 -0.92 -3.91
C GLU A 24 10.81 -0.33 -2.68
N ARG A 25 11.58 -1.14 -1.95
CA ARG A 25 12.27 -0.70 -0.73
C ARG A 25 13.19 0.50 -0.95
N HIS A 26 13.75 0.67 -2.15
CA HIS A 26 14.57 1.83 -2.50
C HIS A 26 13.79 3.17 -2.51
N CYS A 27 12.46 3.11 -2.60
CA CYS A 27 11.57 4.26 -2.54
C CYS A 27 11.07 4.55 -1.12
N VAL A 28 11.38 3.70 -0.13
CA VAL A 28 10.98 3.90 1.25
C VAL A 28 12.14 4.55 2.02
N ILE A 29 11.89 5.76 2.53
CA ILE A 29 12.85 6.53 3.31
C ILE A 29 12.71 6.16 4.79
N GLU A 30 13.84 5.82 5.42
CA GLU A 30 13.90 5.60 6.87
C GLU A 30 13.55 6.87 7.64
N TYR A 31 12.91 6.72 8.81
CA TYR A 31 12.53 7.86 9.66
C TYR A 31 13.71 8.79 10.00
N ALA A 32 14.91 8.23 10.19
CA ALA A 32 16.13 8.98 10.47
C ALA A 32 16.58 9.88 9.30
N ALA A 33 16.19 9.55 8.07
CA ALA A 33 16.55 10.30 6.86
C ALA A 33 15.41 11.19 6.33
N ARG A 34 14.28 11.29 7.06
CA ARG A 34 13.07 12.00 6.60
C ARG A 34 13.34 13.47 6.21
N ASP A 35 14.22 14.16 6.94
CA ASP A 35 14.50 15.59 6.73
C ASP A 35 15.55 15.81 5.63
N ARG A 36 16.13 14.74 5.07
CA ARG A 36 17.17 14.80 4.02
C ARG A 36 16.56 14.79 2.61
N TRP A 37 15.39 14.19 2.44
CA TRP A 37 14.80 13.94 1.13
C TRP A 37 13.30 14.24 1.10
N PRO A 38 12.80 14.93 0.06
CA PRO A 38 11.36 15.11 -0.15
C PRO A 38 10.64 13.76 -0.24
N HIS A 39 9.50 13.67 0.43
CA HIS A 39 8.73 12.43 0.53
C HIS A 39 7.27 12.72 0.85
N THR A 40 6.44 11.71 0.59
CA THR A 40 5.04 11.67 1.00
C THR A 40 4.83 10.60 2.05
N GLU A 41 3.99 10.89 3.03
CA GLU A 41 3.57 9.90 4.02
C GLU A 41 2.53 8.96 3.39
N ARG A 42 2.76 7.66 3.55
CA ARG A 42 1.92 6.59 3.02
C ARG A 42 1.86 5.44 4.04
N TYR A 43 1.01 4.45 3.79
CA TYR A 43 0.83 3.32 4.72
C TYR A 43 1.12 1.99 4.04
N SER A 44 1.72 1.07 4.77
CA SER A 44 1.94 -0.32 4.35
C SER A 44 1.45 -1.26 5.43
N TYR A 45 0.77 -2.34 5.08
CA TYR A 45 0.36 -3.36 6.02
C TYR A 45 1.56 -4.23 6.39
N ASP A 46 1.87 -4.25 7.69
CA ASP A 46 2.83 -5.18 8.28
C ASP A 46 2.07 -6.44 8.71
N TRP A 47 2.28 -7.53 7.98
CA TRP A 47 1.61 -8.80 8.20
C TRP A 47 2.01 -9.50 9.49
N ASP A 48 3.25 -9.30 9.95
CA ASP A 48 3.76 -9.92 11.17
C ASP A 48 3.19 -9.21 12.40
N GLN A 49 3.05 -7.88 12.32
CA GLN A 49 2.48 -7.05 13.38
C GLN A 49 0.95 -6.89 13.28
N LYS A 50 0.34 -7.37 12.19
CA LYS A 50 -1.10 -7.25 11.89
C LYS A 50 -1.61 -5.81 11.97
N LYS A 51 -0.85 -4.85 11.45
CA LYS A 51 -1.22 -3.42 11.47
C LYS A 51 -0.67 -2.65 10.29
N CYS A 52 -1.30 -1.53 9.99
CA CYS A 52 -0.77 -0.56 9.03
C CYS A 52 0.33 0.30 9.66
N ILE A 53 1.48 0.37 9.01
CA ILE A 53 2.64 1.16 9.42
C ILE A 53 2.84 2.34 8.49
N LEU A 54 3.23 3.47 9.07
CA LEU A 54 3.58 4.69 8.33
C LEU A 54 4.93 4.50 7.63
N ILE A 55 4.95 4.73 6.32
CA ILE A 55 6.14 4.75 5.48
C ILE A 55 6.32 6.14 4.86
N ARG A 56 7.53 6.43 4.40
CA ARG A 56 7.86 7.68 3.69
C ARG A 56 8.27 7.35 2.28
N TRP A 57 7.40 7.64 1.33
CA TRP A 57 7.61 7.36 -0.08
C TRP A 57 8.35 8.50 -0.76
N ALA A 58 9.54 8.21 -1.29
CA ALA A 58 10.40 9.20 -1.90
C ALA A 58 9.77 9.83 -3.15
N GLU A 59 9.79 11.16 -3.25
CA GLU A 59 9.13 11.87 -4.36
C GLU A 59 9.69 11.51 -5.74
N HIS A 60 10.99 11.20 -5.83
CA HIS A 60 11.64 10.84 -7.09
C HIS A 60 11.11 9.51 -7.67
N CYS A 61 10.45 8.68 -6.87
CA CYS A 61 9.79 7.46 -7.33
C CYS A 61 8.39 7.72 -7.94
N GLY A 62 7.89 8.96 -7.86
CA GLY A 62 6.58 9.32 -8.40
C GLY A 62 5.43 8.70 -7.60
N ALA A 63 4.30 8.48 -8.27
CA ALA A 63 3.12 7.88 -7.65
C ALA A 63 3.38 6.42 -7.27
N ALA A 64 2.89 6.00 -6.10
CA ALA A 64 2.91 4.60 -5.70
C ALA A 64 2.12 3.75 -6.72
N PRO A 65 2.64 2.60 -7.16
CA PRO A 65 1.93 1.74 -8.10
C PRO A 65 0.59 1.26 -7.51
N ALA A 66 -0.48 1.30 -8.31
CA ALA A 66 -1.78 0.80 -7.89
C ALA A 66 -1.73 -0.72 -7.60
N GLY A 67 -2.58 -1.18 -6.68
CA GLY A 67 -2.64 -2.60 -6.32
C GLY A 67 -1.35 -3.11 -5.66
N THR A 68 -0.66 -2.25 -4.90
CA THR A 68 0.51 -2.64 -4.09
C THR A 68 0.23 -2.37 -2.62
N ASN A 69 1.06 -2.95 -1.74
CA ASN A 69 0.99 -2.72 -0.29
C ASN A 69 1.53 -1.32 0.09
N ASN A 70 0.94 -0.27 -0.49
CA ASN A 70 1.38 1.13 -0.41
C ASN A 70 0.20 2.10 -0.59
N PHE A 71 -0.51 2.33 0.50
CA PHE A 71 -1.80 3.02 0.57
C PHE A 71 -1.65 4.50 0.90
N ALA A 72 -2.60 5.33 0.48
CA ALA A 72 -2.59 6.76 0.77
C ALA A 72 -3.02 7.07 2.21
N SER A 73 -3.73 6.14 2.87
CA SER A 73 -4.21 6.30 4.25
C SER A 73 -4.20 5.00 5.04
N GLU A 74 -4.19 5.12 6.36
CA GLU A 74 -4.29 3.99 7.29
C GLU A 74 -5.62 3.24 7.12
N THR A 75 -6.73 3.97 6.91
CA THR A 75 -8.06 3.41 6.69
C THR A 75 -8.10 2.56 5.43
N GLU A 76 -7.55 3.05 4.32
CA GLU A 76 -7.46 2.29 3.07
C GLU A 76 -6.65 1.01 3.27
N CYS A 77 -5.46 1.12 3.89
CA CYS A 77 -4.62 -0.03 4.23
C CYS A 77 -5.37 -1.07 5.09
N SER A 78 -6.13 -0.61 6.08
CA SER A 78 -6.87 -1.50 6.99
C SER A 78 -8.08 -2.15 6.32
N ASN A 79 -8.77 -1.43 5.44
CA ASN A 79 -9.89 -1.97 4.68
C ASN A 79 -9.43 -3.06 3.69
N GLU A 80 -8.30 -2.84 3.02
CA GLU A 80 -7.77 -3.77 2.03
C GLU A 80 -7.10 -5.00 2.69
N CYS A 81 -6.30 -4.79 3.74
CA CYS A 81 -5.47 -5.84 4.32
C CYS A 81 -5.88 -6.31 5.72
N GLY A 82 -6.63 -5.50 6.47
CA GLY A 82 -6.96 -5.78 7.88
C GLY A 82 -8.01 -6.88 8.10
N GLY A 83 -8.83 -7.18 7.09
CA GLY A 83 -9.85 -8.25 7.16
C GLY A 83 -9.33 -9.68 7.07
N TRP A 84 -8.03 -9.86 6.79
CA TRP A 84 -7.38 -11.17 6.58
C TRP A 84 -6.52 -11.62 7.77
N ALA A 85 -6.57 -10.87 8.87
CA ALA A 85 -5.84 -11.13 10.12
C ALA A 85 -6.55 -12.16 11.01
#